data_AF-A0A7S3SKR5-F1
#
_entry.id   AF-A0A7S3SKR5-F1
#
_cell.length_a   1.000
_cell.length_b   1.000
_cell.length_c   1.000
_cell.angle_alpha   90.00
_cell.angle_beta   90.00
_cell.angle_gamma   90.00
#
_symmetry.space_group_name_H-M   'P 1'
#
loop_
_entity.id
_entity.type
_entity.pdbx_description
1 polymer ?
#
loop_
_entity_poly.entity_id
_entity_poly.type
_entity_poly.pdbx_seq_one_letter_code
_entity_poly.pdbx_strand_id
1 'polypeptide(L)'
;KELSSLRAILISSSGTTVPDPPPFSGGAILFWKLNAEAMLGFSGVNSVVVKPCGLVDGEPGKHALGTGFDDNLPSSAFTITRADVAAVVAQAVIDQSEGLRFSLCNGKEGGLPTKDLSALLRQARRPWTETAE
;
A
#
# COMPACT_ATOMS: atom_id res chain seq x y z
N LYS A 1 25.41 12.25 5.35
CA LYS A 1 24.10 12.05 6.01
C LYS A 1 23.80 10.57 5.90
N GLU A 2 23.71 9.85 7.02
CA GLU A 2 23.47 8.40 7.04
C GLU A 2 22.15 8.05 6.35
N LEU A 3 22.16 7.09 5.42
CA LEU A 3 20.96 6.65 4.68
C LEU A 3 19.89 6.08 5.64
N SER A 4 20.31 5.53 6.77
CA SER A 4 19.44 5.03 7.85
C SER A 4 18.57 6.11 8.51
N SER A 5 18.92 7.39 8.35
CA SER A 5 18.10 8.51 8.86
C SER A 5 17.02 8.98 7.89
N LEU A 6 17.03 8.47 6.65
CA LEU A 6 16.07 8.84 5.61
C LEU A 6 14.91 7.85 5.59
N ARG A 7 13.73 8.35 5.23
CA ARG A 7 12.52 7.54 5.02
C ARG A 7 11.86 7.94 3.71
N ALA A 8 11.36 6.95 2.99
CA ALA A 8 10.63 7.16 1.75
C ALA A 8 9.30 6.42 1.77
N ILE A 9 8.23 7.08 1.31
CA ILE A 9 6.96 6.42 1.05
C ILE A 9 6.70 6.48 -0.44
N LEU A 10 6.55 5.31 -1.06
CA LEU A 10 6.25 5.17 -2.48
C LEU A 10 4.79 4.76 -2.66
N ILE A 11 4.03 5.58 -3.40
CA ILE A 11 2.70 5.20 -3.89
C ILE A 11 2.89 4.51 -5.25
N SER A 12 2.75 3.18 -5.25
CA SER A 12 2.85 2.35 -6.44
C SER A 12 1.45 2.06 -7.02
N SER A 13 1.09 0.80 -7.26
CA SER A 13 -0.22 0.35 -7.73
C SER A 13 -0.40 -1.13 -7.42
N SER A 14 -1.61 -1.55 -7.08
CA SER A 14 -1.98 -2.97 -7.14
C SER A 14 -1.88 -3.48 -8.59
N GLY A 15 -1.66 -4.78 -8.76
CA GLY A 15 -1.58 -5.45 -10.07
C GLY A 15 -0.16 -5.66 -10.61
N THR A 16 0.89 -5.20 -9.91
CA THR A 16 2.29 -5.41 -10.34
C THR A 16 2.71 -6.88 -10.38
N THR A 17 1.92 -7.81 -9.83
CA THR A 17 2.18 -9.26 -9.95
C THR A 17 1.71 -9.82 -11.29
N VAL A 18 0.93 -9.07 -12.07
CA VAL A 18 0.47 -9.46 -13.40
C VAL A 18 1.55 -9.06 -14.43
N PRO A 19 2.17 -10.01 -15.16
CA PRO A 19 3.28 -9.70 -16.06
C PRO A 19 2.93 -8.84 -17.27
N ASP A 20 1.73 -9.03 -17.83
CA ASP A 20 1.24 -8.29 -19.01
C ASP A 20 -0.25 -7.92 -18.82
N PRO A 21 -0.55 -6.94 -17.94
CA PRO A 21 -1.91 -6.51 -17.72
C PRO A 21 -2.40 -5.68 -18.91
N PRO A 22 -3.70 -5.70 -19.23
CA PRO A 22 -4.22 -4.87 -20.31
C PRO A 22 -4.06 -3.37 -19.98
N PRO A 23 -4.03 -2.47 -20.99
CA PRO A 23 -3.80 -1.04 -20.77
C PRO A 23 -4.76 -0.39 -19.76
N PHE A 24 -6.04 -0.79 -19.75
CA PHE A 24 -7.04 -0.27 -18.82
C PHE A 24 -6.85 -0.73 -17.37
N SER A 25 -6.01 -1.74 -17.13
CA SER A 25 -5.60 -2.24 -15.81
C SER A 25 -4.16 -1.82 -15.46
N GLY A 26 -3.65 -0.78 -16.11
CA GLY A 26 -2.31 -0.22 -15.88
C GLY A 26 -1.33 -0.49 -17.02
N GLY A 27 -1.46 -1.59 -17.74
CA GLY A 27 -0.55 -1.90 -18.85
C GLY A 27 0.92 -2.00 -18.41
N ALA A 28 1.81 -1.71 -19.36
CA ALA A 28 3.27 -1.77 -19.16
C ALA A 28 3.80 -0.84 -18.05
N ILE A 29 3.03 0.13 -17.55
CA ILE A 29 3.49 1.00 -16.44
C ILE A 29 3.73 0.20 -15.15
N LEU A 30 3.01 -0.90 -14.95
CA LEU A 30 3.10 -1.72 -13.75
C LEU A 30 4.46 -2.42 -13.65
N PHE A 31 5.06 -2.78 -14.78
CA PHE A 31 6.43 -3.27 -14.85
C PHE A 31 7.43 -2.22 -14.32
N TRP A 32 7.31 -0.97 -14.77
CA TRP A 32 8.22 0.09 -14.33
C TRP A 32 8.03 0.47 -12.85
N LYS A 33 6.79 0.46 -12.37
CA LYS A 33 6.48 0.63 -10.95
C LYS A 33 7.10 -0.48 -10.10
N LEU A 34 6.98 -1.75 -10.52
CA LEU A 34 7.59 -2.88 -9.82
C LEU A 34 9.13 -2.75 -9.75
N ASN A 35 9.77 -2.30 -10.84
CA ASN A 35 11.21 -2.03 -10.83
C ASN A 35 11.59 -0.93 -9.83
N ALA A 36 10.79 0.14 -9.73
CA ALA A 36 11.01 1.19 -8.74
C ALA A 36 10.83 0.69 -7.30
N GLU A 37 9.84 -0.18 -7.05
CA GLU A 37 9.67 -0.85 -5.74
C GLU A 37 10.90 -1.68 -5.37
N ALA A 38 11.40 -2.49 -6.32
CA ALA A 38 12.58 -3.31 -6.11
C ALA A 38 13.82 -2.46 -5.82
N MET A 39 14.06 -1.41 -6.63
CA MET A 39 15.16 -0.48 -6.43
C MET A 39 15.10 0.20 -5.06
N LEU A 40 13.90 0.63 -4.62
CA LEU A 40 13.72 1.22 -3.30
C LEU A 40 14.00 0.20 -2.18
N GLY A 41 13.56 -1.06 -2.34
CA GLY A 41 13.85 -2.15 -1.40
C GLY A 41 15.33 -2.46 -1.27
N PHE A 42 16.12 -2.34 -2.34
CA PHE A 42 17.57 -2.55 -2.33
C PHE A 42 18.38 -1.30 -1.95
N SER A 43 17.76 -0.12 -1.86
CA SER A 43 18.48 1.15 -1.65
C SER A 43 19.11 1.31 -0.26
N GLY A 44 18.72 0.49 0.71
CA GLY A 44 19.10 0.66 2.12
C GLY A 44 18.39 1.82 2.83
N VAL A 45 17.41 2.47 2.18
CA VAL A 45 16.53 3.49 2.78
C VAL A 45 15.30 2.81 3.38
N ASN A 46 14.97 3.13 4.63
CA ASN A 46 13.73 2.64 5.26
C ASN A 46 12.53 3.14 4.46
N SER A 47 11.70 2.22 3.99
CA SER A 47 10.63 2.56 3.06
C SER A 47 9.30 1.88 3.36
N VAL A 48 8.25 2.54 2.91
CA VAL A 48 6.88 2.02 2.86
C VAL A 48 6.38 2.10 1.42
N VAL A 49 5.97 0.97 0.87
CA VAL A 49 5.39 0.88 -0.47
C VAL A 49 3.89 0.62 -0.32
N VAL A 50 3.08 1.62 -0.67
CA VAL A 50 1.61 1.52 -0.69
C VAL A 50 1.16 1.26 -2.11
N LYS A 51 0.44 0.17 -2.34
CA LYS A 51 -0.03 -0.26 -3.67
C LYS A 51 -1.57 -0.12 -3.75
N PRO A 52 -2.10 1.08 -4.00
CA PRO A 52 -3.54 1.27 -3.99
C PRO A 52 -4.25 0.49 -5.10
N CYS A 53 -5.50 0.12 -4.85
CA CYS A 53 -6.47 -0.28 -5.88
C CYS A 53 -6.85 0.90 -6.80
N GLY A 54 -7.82 0.68 -7.70
CA GLY A 54 -8.32 1.70 -8.61
C GLY A 54 -8.73 2.98 -7.88
N LEU A 55 -8.07 4.09 -8.24
CA LEU A 55 -8.28 5.37 -7.56
C LEU A 55 -9.58 6.03 -8.00
N VAL A 56 -10.38 6.44 -7.02
CA VAL A 56 -11.57 7.27 -7.21
C VAL A 56 -11.49 8.54 -6.38
N ASP A 57 -12.27 9.54 -6.74
CA ASP A 57 -12.43 10.74 -5.91
C ASP A 57 -13.56 10.55 -4.91
N GLY A 58 -13.39 11.11 -3.70
CA GLY A 58 -14.36 10.98 -2.62
C GLY A 58 -13.80 11.39 -1.27
N GLU A 59 -14.68 11.46 -0.28
CA GLU A 59 -14.34 11.80 1.10
C GLU A 59 -13.59 10.66 1.79
N PRO A 60 -12.61 10.98 2.67
CA PRO A 60 -11.91 9.98 3.46
C PRO A 60 -12.79 9.43 4.59
N GLY A 61 -12.43 8.25 5.10
CA GLY A 61 -13.01 7.68 6.32
C GLY A 61 -14.48 7.28 6.17
N LYS A 62 -14.92 6.99 4.95
CA LYS A 62 -16.28 6.49 4.65
C LYS A 62 -16.35 4.98 4.43
N HIS A 63 -15.21 4.35 4.18
CA HIS A 63 -15.13 2.94 3.81
C HIS A 63 -14.33 2.16 4.84
N ALA A 64 -14.68 0.89 5.02
CA ALA A 64 -13.73 -0.08 5.54
C ALA A 64 -12.52 -0.10 4.60
N LEU A 65 -11.31 -0.20 5.15
CA LEU A 65 -10.08 -0.35 4.39
C LEU A 65 -9.51 -1.75 4.63
N GLY A 66 -8.96 -2.35 3.57
CA GLY A 66 -8.32 -3.65 3.62
C GLY A 66 -6.91 -3.60 3.05
N THR A 67 -6.00 -4.37 3.63
CA THR A 67 -4.64 -4.56 3.14
C THR A 67 -4.42 -5.99 2.68
N GLY A 68 -3.44 -6.19 1.81
CA GLY A 68 -3.12 -7.49 1.24
C GLY A 68 -1.69 -7.57 0.70
N PHE A 69 -1.24 -8.77 0.36
CA PHE A 69 0.09 -9.02 -0.18
C PHE A 69 0.01 -9.65 -1.55
N ASP A 70 0.93 -9.25 -2.42
CA ASP A 70 1.10 -9.85 -3.74
C ASP A 70 -0.23 -9.89 -4.52
N ASP A 71 -0.96 -8.77 -4.42
CA ASP A 71 -2.27 -8.51 -5.02
C ASP A 71 -3.41 -9.46 -4.56
N ASN A 72 -3.18 -10.24 -3.50
CA ASN A 72 -4.19 -11.02 -2.81
C ASN A 72 -4.85 -10.19 -1.70
N LEU A 73 -6.13 -9.88 -1.87
CA LEU A 73 -6.92 -9.04 -0.97
C LEU A 73 -8.16 -9.78 -0.47
N PRO A 74 -8.59 -9.55 0.78
CA PRO A 74 -9.77 -10.19 1.35
C PRO A 74 -11.10 -9.65 0.79
N SER A 75 -11.09 -8.66 -0.12
CA SER A 75 -12.28 -7.98 -0.65
C SER A 75 -12.32 -8.02 -2.17
N SER A 76 -13.54 -8.08 -2.73
CA SER A 76 -13.82 -7.90 -4.16
C SER A 76 -13.86 -6.43 -4.59
N ALA A 77 -13.68 -5.49 -3.65
CA ALA A 77 -13.63 -4.07 -3.98
C ALA A 77 -12.27 -3.71 -4.57
N PHE A 78 -12.28 -3.37 -5.87
CA PHE A 78 -11.09 -3.00 -6.64
C PHE A 78 -10.82 -1.50 -6.68
N THR A 79 -11.39 -0.73 -5.75
CA THR A 79 -11.23 0.73 -5.69
C THR A 79 -10.86 1.24 -4.31
N ILE A 80 -10.33 2.46 -4.26
CA ILE A 80 -10.09 3.23 -3.04
C ILE A 80 -10.10 4.73 -3.34
N THR A 81 -10.55 5.55 -2.39
CA THR A 81 -10.51 7.01 -2.57
C THR A 81 -9.07 7.54 -2.49
N ARG A 82 -8.75 8.56 -3.27
CA ARG A 82 -7.45 9.26 -3.15
C ARG A 82 -7.24 9.83 -1.75
N ALA A 83 -8.31 10.26 -1.09
CA ALA A 83 -8.26 10.80 0.26
C ALA A 83 -7.90 9.73 1.31
N ASP A 84 -8.45 8.52 1.20
CA ASP A 84 -8.09 7.39 2.08
C ASP A 84 -6.63 6.96 1.88
N VAL A 85 -6.14 6.93 0.63
CA VAL A 85 -4.71 6.69 0.34
C VAL A 85 -3.83 7.74 1.02
N ALA A 86 -4.20 9.02 0.89
CA ALA A 86 -3.47 10.11 1.54
C ALA A 86 -3.48 9.98 3.07
N ALA A 87 -4.61 9.60 3.67
CA ALA A 87 -4.72 9.39 5.11
C ALA A 87 -3.81 8.25 5.60
N VAL A 88 -3.78 7.11 4.88
CA VAL A 88 -2.89 5.99 5.23
C VAL A 88 -1.42 6.36 5.07
N VAL A 89 -1.06 7.09 4.01
CA VAL A 89 0.32 7.59 3.81
C VAL A 89 0.72 8.55 4.93
N ALA A 90 -0.16 9.48 5.32
CA ALA A 90 0.08 10.39 6.43
C ALA A 90 0.25 9.63 7.76
N GLN A 91 -0.59 8.62 8.02
CA GLN A 91 -0.44 7.78 9.21
C GLN A 91 0.89 7.03 9.22
N ALA A 92 1.35 6.49 8.08
CA ALA A 92 2.64 5.81 7.99
C ALA A 92 3.81 6.75 8.32
N VAL A 93 3.72 8.04 7.98
CA VAL A 93 4.70 9.06 8.42
C VAL A 93 4.65 9.25 9.94
N ILE A 94 3.45 9.42 10.51
CA ILE A 94 3.23 9.64 11.95
C ILE A 94 3.76 8.45 12.77
N ASP A 95 3.41 7.24 12.36
CA ASP A 95 3.81 6.00 13.03
C ASP A 95 5.27 5.64 12.81
N GLN A 96 5.99 6.40 11.97
CA GLN A 96 7.35 6.10 11.55
C GLN A 96 7.46 4.67 10.97
N SER A 97 6.45 4.24 10.23
CA SER A 97 6.37 2.92 9.66
C SER A 97 7.53 2.64 8.71
N GLU A 98 7.99 1.39 8.69
CA GLU A 98 9.13 0.95 7.89
C GLU A 98 8.98 -0.52 7.47
N GLY A 99 9.63 -0.87 6.36
CA GLY A 99 9.68 -2.25 5.86
C GLY A 99 8.33 -2.77 5.36
N LEU A 100 7.40 -1.87 5.03
CA LEU A 100 6.06 -2.25 4.59
C LEU A 100 5.96 -2.26 3.06
N ARG A 101 5.33 -3.29 2.51
CA ARG A 101 4.93 -3.36 1.11
C ARG A 101 3.62 -4.11 0.99
N PHE A 102 2.53 -3.39 0.69
CA PHE A 102 1.17 -3.93 0.75
C PHE A 102 0.23 -3.28 -0.27
N SER A 103 -0.77 -4.04 -0.69
CA SER A 103 -1.92 -3.55 -1.45
C SER A 103 -2.94 -2.91 -0.52
N LEU A 104 -3.55 -1.81 -0.94
CA LEU A 104 -4.51 -1.02 -0.15
C LEU A 104 -5.77 -0.73 -0.95
N CYS A 105 -6.91 -1.23 -0.47
CA CYS A 105 -8.19 -1.13 -1.18
C CYS A 105 -9.32 -0.86 -0.19
N ASN A 106 -10.49 -0.52 -0.71
CA ASN A 106 -11.70 -0.62 0.07
C ASN A 106 -11.86 -2.08 0.55
N GLY A 107 -12.22 -2.22 1.82
CA GLY A 107 -12.56 -3.48 2.45
C GLY A 107 -13.92 -3.99 1.99
N LYS A 108 -14.55 -4.83 2.80
CA LYS A 108 -15.87 -5.37 2.50
C LYS A 108 -16.91 -4.25 2.36
N GLU A 109 -17.72 -4.32 1.30
CA GLU A 109 -18.85 -3.40 1.12
C GLU A 109 -19.82 -3.46 2.32
N GLY A 110 -20.26 -2.29 2.79
CA GLY A 110 -21.07 -2.17 4.01
C GLY A 110 -20.29 -2.39 5.32
N GLY A 111 -18.96 -2.60 5.26
CA GLY A 111 -18.10 -2.62 6.44
C GLY A 111 -18.02 -1.27 7.14
N LEU A 112 -17.73 -1.28 8.45
CA LEU A 112 -17.55 -0.04 9.22
C LEU A 112 -16.30 0.71 8.75
N PRO A 113 -16.34 2.05 8.68
CA PRO A 113 -15.17 2.83 8.30
C PRO A 113 -13.97 2.56 9.22
N THR A 114 -12.80 2.36 8.61
CA THR A 114 -11.57 2.13 9.37
C THR A 114 -11.16 3.41 10.10
N LYS A 115 -11.14 3.37 11.44
CA LYS A 115 -10.72 4.49 12.28
C LYS A 115 -9.29 4.38 12.78
N ASP A 116 -8.83 3.15 13.04
CA ASP A 116 -7.48 2.87 13.51
C ASP A 116 -6.56 2.52 12.32
N LEU A 117 -5.98 3.56 11.72
CA LEU A 117 -5.05 3.40 10.60
C LEU A 117 -3.71 2.79 11.04
N SER A 118 -3.31 2.98 12.29
CA SER A 118 -2.11 2.33 12.84
C SER A 118 -2.28 0.82 12.94
N ALA A 119 -3.46 0.34 13.37
CA ALA A 119 -3.80 -1.08 13.33
C ALA A 119 -3.80 -1.63 11.91
N LEU A 120 -4.34 -0.87 10.94
CA LEU A 120 -4.31 -1.24 9.52
C LEU A 120 -2.86 -1.42 9.01
N LEU A 121 -1.95 -0.50 9.36
CA LEU A 121 -0.53 -0.59 9.01
C LEU A 121 0.19 -1.76 9.70
N ARG A 122 -0.17 -2.08 10.95
CA ARG A 122 0.33 -3.29 11.62
C ARG A 122 -0.12 -4.57 10.92
N GLN A 123 -1.39 -4.65 10.51
CA GLN A 123 -1.91 -5.78 9.72
C GLN A 123 -1.26 -5.91 8.35
N ALA A 124 -0.70 -4.82 7.82
CA ALA A 124 0.06 -4.81 6.57
C ALA A 124 1.51 -5.32 6.71
N ARG A 125 1.95 -5.74 7.91
CA ARG A 125 3.24 -6.43 8.08
C ARG A 125 3.14 -7.87 7.59
N ARG A 126 4.20 -8.37 6.96
CA ARG A 126 4.24 -9.76 6.50
C ARG A 126 4.36 -10.69 7.72
N PRO A 127 3.71 -11.86 7.72
CA PRO A 127 3.78 -12.80 8.85
C PRO A 127 5.21 -13.21 9.21
N TRP A 128 6.11 -13.30 8.22
CA TRP A 128 7.50 -13.68 8.42
C TRP A 128 8.44 -12.51 8.72
N THR A 129 7.90 -11.28 8.82
CA THR A 129 8.67 -10.09 9.28
C THR A 129 8.50 -9.83 10.78
N GLU A 130 7.72 -10.66 11.49
CA GLU A 130 7.54 -10.58 12.95
C GLU A 130 8.67 -11.27 13.74
N THR A 131 9.64 -11.92 13.06
CA THR A 131 10.77 -12.59 13.71
C THR A 131 12.07 -11.86 13.44
N ALA A 132 12.36 -10.84 14.24
CA ALA A 132 13.70 -10.34 14.53
C ALA A 132 13.64 -9.52 15.82
N GLU A 133 13.43 -10.22 16.95
CA GLU A 133 13.87 -9.74 18.26
C GLU A 133 15.34 -10.11 18.48
#